data_AF-K1PVP0-F1
#
_entry.id   AF-K1PVP0-F1
#
_cell.length_a   1.000
_cell.length_b   1.000
_cell.length_c   1.000
_cell.angle_alpha   90.00
_cell.angle_beta   90.00
_cell.angle_gamma   90.00
#
_symmetry.space_group_name_H-M   'P 1'
#
loop_
_entity.id
_entity.type
_entity.pdbx_description
1 polymer ?
#
loop_
_entity_poly.entity_id
_entity_poly.type
_entity_poly.pdbx_seq_one_letter_code
_entity_poly.pdbx_strand_id
1 'polypeptide(L)'
;MNFYITKRQGLCITGRAVCSYCHLKSTEVKLHTTFKKKRGPETGTLNDGLALALTKSKLGVADAKLVMSCLNINPPDGRGLQRKLNQMCDRVEAINEASMVENQQYVRRVNTLRGEGDAVDLETDTSYNNRPQAGFEAATQSFSPMMEASTPRKLVVSLQTANKLCCKRKCENHTNCKKYYYTEDSISSSEAKLLRKNLDFIQTKIS
;
A
#
# COMPACT_ATOMS: atom_id res chain seq x y z
N MET A 1 27.72 19.65 -28.71
CA MET A 1 27.22 18.27 -28.56
C MET A 1 25.90 18.37 -27.84
N ASN A 2 24.81 17.93 -28.48
CA ASN A 2 23.46 18.08 -27.94
C ASN A 2 22.93 16.72 -27.51
N PHE A 3 22.36 16.64 -26.31
CA PHE A 3 21.73 15.42 -25.81
C PHE A 3 20.24 15.42 -26.17
N TYR A 4 19.78 14.32 -26.74
CA TYR A 4 18.39 14.13 -27.13
C TYR A 4 17.80 12.93 -26.40
N ILE A 5 16.61 13.11 -25.83
CA ILE A 5 15.82 12.03 -25.25
C ILE A 5 15.19 11.24 -26.40
N THR A 6 15.55 9.97 -26.54
CA THR A 6 15.00 9.08 -27.59
C THR A 6 13.76 8.34 -27.10
N LYS A 7 13.75 7.95 -25.82
CA LYS A 7 12.63 7.22 -25.21
C LYS A 7 12.40 7.70 -23.78
N ARG A 8 11.14 7.94 -23.44
CA ARG A 8 10.72 8.28 -22.09
C ARG A 8 9.61 7.35 -21.61
N GLN A 9 9.84 6.68 -20.49
CA GLN A 9 8.86 5.86 -19.80
C GLN A 9 8.68 6.41 -18.38
N GLY A 10 7.95 7.52 -18.25
CA GLY A 10 7.85 8.27 -16.99
C GLY A 10 9.18 8.91 -16.62
N LEU A 11 9.73 8.54 -15.46
CA LEU A 11 11.05 8.99 -15.00
C LEU A 11 12.22 8.26 -15.66
N CYS A 12 11.95 7.16 -16.36
CA CYS A 12 12.99 6.34 -16.99
C CYS A 12 13.29 6.89 -18.39
N ILE A 13 14.45 7.54 -18.51
CA ILE A 13 14.89 8.22 -19.74
C ILE A 13 15.97 7.39 -20.43
N THR A 14 15.86 7.29 -21.75
CA THR A 14 16.94 6.83 -22.64
C THR A 14 17.25 7.99 -23.57
N GLY A 15 18.53 8.26 -23.78
CA GLY A 15 18.92 9.32 -24.70
C GLY A 15 20.21 9.00 -25.43
N ARG A 16 20.53 9.89 -26.36
CA ARG A 16 21.70 9.84 -27.21
C ARG A 16 22.28 11.22 -27.35
N ALA A 17 23.59 11.31 -27.55
CA ALA A 17 24.23 12.55 -27.92
C ALA A 17 24.36 12.64 -29.44
N VAL A 18 24.23 13.86 -29.97
CA VAL A 18 24.47 14.17 -31.37
C VAL A 18 25.50 15.29 -31.46
N CYS A 19 26.53 15.09 -32.27
CA CYS A 19 27.52 16.12 -32.53
C CYS A 19 26.88 17.27 -33.30
N SER A 20 27.05 18.50 -32.82
CA SER A 20 26.47 19.68 -33.45
C SER A 20 27.15 20.04 -34.78
N TYR A 21 28.38 19.56 -35.00
CA TYR A 21 29.19 19.87 -36.18
C TYR A 21 29.08 18.80 -37.27
N CYS A 22 29.32 17.53 -36.94
CA CYS A 22 29.31 16.42 -37.92
C CYS A 22 28.02 15.59 -37.90
N HIS A 23 27.04 15.94 -37.05
CA HIS A 23 25.77 15.21 -36.89
C HIS A 23 25.88 13.72 -36.53
N LEU A 24 27.07 13.25 -36.15
CA LEU A 24 27.28 11.89 -35.67
C LEU A 24 26.40 11.62 -34.44
N LYS A 25 25.67 10.50 -34.47
CA LYS A 25 24.78 10.06 -33.40
C LYS A 25 25.50 9.01 -32.55
N SER A 26 25.57 9.22 -31.24
CA SER A 26 26.08 8.21 -30.32
C SER A 26 25.11 7.02 -30.21
N THR A 27 25.61 5.93 -29.64
CA THR A 27 24.76 4.85 -29.15
C THR A 27 23.78 5.37 -28.09
N GLU A 28 22.62 4.72 -28.01
CA GLU A 28 21.61 5.05 -27.01
C GLU A 28 22.04 4.53 -25.64
N VAL A 29 21.95 5.39 -24.63
CA VAL A 29 22.29 5.06 -23.25
C VAL A 29 21.04 5.17 -22.39
N LYS A 30 20.74 4.09 -21.65
CA LYS A 30 19.69 4.08 -20.63
C LYS A 30 20.22 4.79 -19.38
N LEU A 31 19.57 5.88 -18.97
CA LEU A 31 19.92 6.63 -17.74
C LEU A 31 19.23 6.06 -16.49
N HIS A 32 18.88 4.77 -16.52
CA HIS A 32 18.13 4.11 -15.46
C HIS A 32 18.44 2.62 -15.48
N THR A 33 18.32 1.98 -14.32
CA THR A 33 18.40 0.53 -14.21
C THR A 33 17.05 -0.09 -14.58
N THR A 34 17.08 -1.20 -15.32
CA THR A 34 15.91 -2.00 -15.65
C THR A 34 15.95 -3.33 -14.91
N PHE A 35 14.76 -3.91 -14.67
CA PHE A 35 14.66 -5.30 -14.23
C PHE A 35 13.80 -6.08 -15.22
N LYS A 36 14.16 -7.37 -15.38
CA LYS A 36 13.41 -8.29 -16.23
C LYS A 36 12.05 -8.62 -15.61
N LYS A 37 11.00 -8.48 -16.41
CA LYS A 37 9.66 -8.96 -16.09
C LYS A 37 9.41 -10.32 -16.72
N LYS A 38 8.50 -11.09 -16.14
CA LYS A 38 8.01 -12.35 -16.73
C LYS A 38 7.30 -12.14 -18.07
N ARG A 39 6.62 -11.00 -18.26
CA ARG A 39 5.90 -10.66 -19.50
C ARG A 39 5.95 -9.15 -19.75
N GLY A 40 6.08 -8.77 -21.02
CA GLY A 40 6.08 -7.38 -21.47
C GLY A 40 7.44 -6.70 -21.39
N PRO A 41 7.52 -5.40 -21.74
CA PRO A 41 8.78 -4.67 -21.77
C PRO A 41 9.40 -4.54 -20.38
N GLU A 42 10.73 -4.57 -20.34
CA GLU A 42 11.50 -4.27 -19.13
C GLU A 42 11.03 -2.96 -18.51
N THR A 43 10.96 -2.94 -17.19
CA THR A 43 10.49 -1.78 -16.44
C THR A 43 11.65 -1.14 -15.73
N GLY A 44 11.74 0.18 -15.83
CA GLY A 44 12.76 0.93 -15.11
C GLY A 44 12.41 1.09 -13.64
N THR A 45 13.41 0.93 -12.79
CA THR A 45 13.30 0.89 -11.32
C THR A 45 12.84 2.21 -10.73
N LEU A 46 13.14 3.36 -11.36
CA LEU A 46 12.81 4.69 -10.83
C LEU A 46 11.29 4.89 -10.64
N ASN A 47 10.48 4.37 -11.56
CA ASN A 47 9.02 4.47 -11.43
C ASN A 47 8.49 3.60 -10.29
N ASP A 48 9.13 2.46 -10.00
CA ASP A 48 8.77 1.60 -8.87
C ASP A 48 9.26 2.20 -7.54
N GLY A 49 10.45 2.83 -7.53
CA GLY A 49 10.94 3.60 -6.39
C GLY A 49 10.01 4.76 -6.03
N LEU A 50 9.52 5.50 -7.03
CA LEU A 50 8.49 6.52 -6.81
C LEU A 50 7.21 5.92 -6.23
N ALA A 51 6.70 4.83 -6.81
CA ALA A 51 5.48 4.19 -6.31
C ALA A 51 5.63 3.76 -4.85
N LEU A 52 6.78 3.18 -4.47
CA LEU A 52 7.09 2.80 -3.09
C LEU A 52 7.15 4.00 -2.15
N ALA A 53 7.79 5.09 -2.58
CA ALA A 53 7.83 6.33 -1.81
C ALA A 53 6.42 6.88 -1.57
N LEU A 54 5.56 6.83 -2.59
CA LEU A 54 4.16 7.24 -2.47
C LEU A 54 3.40 6.35 -1.48
N THR A 55 3.60 5.02 -1.50
CA THR A 55 2.96 4.09 -0.56
C THR A 55 3.25 4.44 0.91
N LYS A 56 4.46 4.93 1.22
CA LYS A 56 4.84 5.31 2.59
C LYS A 56 4.51 6.76 2.95
N SER A 57 4.19 7.58 1.97
CA SER A 57 3.91 9.01 2.16
C SER A 57 2.40 9.27 2.23
N LYS A 58 2.01 10.45 2.69
CA LYS A 58 0.62 10.94 2.58
C LYS A 58 0.28 11.51 1.20
N LEU A 59 1.20 11.44 0.23
CA LEU A 59 1.03 12.01 -1.10
C LEU A 59 0.31 11.04 -2.03
N GLY A 60 -0.79 11.48 -2.62
CA GLY A 60 -1.45 10.76 -3.70
C GLY A 60 -0.70 10.88 -5.02
N VAL A 61 -1.17 10.13 -6.02
CA VAL A 61 -0.64 10.22 -7.40
C VAL A 61 -0.81 11.63 -7.98
N ALA A 62 -1.90 12.32 -7.64
CA ALA A 62 -2.13 13.69 -8.07
C ALA A 62 -1.09 14.66 -7.48
N ASP A 63 -0.82 14.54 -6.17
CA ASP A 63 0.18 15.36 -5.49
C ASP A 63 1.58 15.10 -6.03
N ALA A 64 1.91 13.84 -6.29
CA ALA A 64 3.19 13.46 -6.90
C ALA A 64 3.39 14.15 -8.27
N LYS A 65 2.34 14.21 -9.09
CA LYS A 65 2.39 14.90 -10.39
C LYS A 65 2.54 16.41 -10.22
N LEU A 66 1.88 16.99 -9.23
CA LEU A 66 2.00 18.41 -8.92
C LEU A 66 3.44 18.75 -8.51
N VAL A 67 4.00 18.01 -7.55
CA VAL A 67 5.38 18.17 -7.08
C VAL A 67 6.37 18.08 -8.24
N MET A 68 6.21 17.09 -9.13
CA MET A 68 7.09 16.94 -10.29
C MET A 68 6.96 18.09 -11.29
N SER A 69 5.74 18.59 -11.51
CA SER A 69 5.50 19.76 -12.36
C SER A 69 6.17 21.01 -11.80
N CYS A 70 6.12 21.22 -10.48
CA CYS A 70 6.83 22.31 -9.81
C CYS A 70 8.35 22.23 -9.95
N LEU A 71 8.91 21.03 -10.15
CA LEU A 71 10.33 20.79 -10.36
C LEU A 71 10.74 20.76 -11.85
N ASN A 72 9.84 21.09 -12.77
CA ASN A 72 10.05 20.97 -14.22
C ASN A 72 10.42 19.54 -14.67
N ILE A 73 9.94 18.52 -13.96
CA ILE A 73 10.12 17.11 -14.31
C ILE A 73 8.79 16.61 -14.89
N ASN A 74 8.75 16.19 -16.18
CA ASN A 74 7.49 15.61 -16.67
C ASN A 74 7.16 14.31 -15.90
N PRO A 75 5.98 14.25 -15.26
CA PRO A 75 5.64 13.13 -14.41
C PRO A 75 5.32 11.86 -15.20
N PRO A 76 5.37 10.68 -14.56
CA PRO A 76 4.79 9.46 -15.12
C PRO A 76 3.30 9.60 -15.42
N ASP A 77 2.80 8.72 -16.29
CA ASP A 77 1.36 8.60 -16.51
C ASP A 77 0.64 8.25 -15.20
N GLY A 78 -0.41 9.00 -14.88
CA GLY A 78 -1.13 8.86 -13.62
C GLY A 78 -1.80 7.49 -13.48
N ARG A 79 -2.36 6.94 -14.58
CA ARG A 79 -2.97 5.61 -14.55
C ARG A 79 -1.91 4.52 -14.34
N GLY A 80 -0.78 4.62 -15.03
CA GLY A 80 0.36 3.73 -14.86
C GLY A 80 0.92 3.77 -13.44
N LEU A 81 1.07 4.96 -12.87
CA LEU A 81 1.56 5.14 -11.49
C LEU A 81 0.56 4.60 -10.46
N GLN A 82 -0.73 4.86 -10.62
CA GLN A 82 -1.77 4.30 -9.74
C GLN A 82 -1.78 2.77 -9.77
N ARG A 83 -1.62 2.15 -10.93
CA ARG A 83 -1.54 0.68 -11.05
C ARG A 83 -0.33 0.12 -10.29
N LYS A 84 0.83 0.79 -10.38
CA LYS A 84 2.04 0.40 -9.63
C LYS A 84 1.84 0.58 -8.13
N LEU A 85 1.26 1.71 -7.73
CA LEU A 85 0.95 2.00 -6.32
C LEU A 85 0.08 0.90 -5.72
N ASN A 86 -1.01 0.52 -6.39
CA ASN A 86 -1.88 -0.56 -5.94
C ASN A 86 -1.13 -1.90 -5.79
N GLN A 87 -0.27 -2.25 -6.76
CA GLN A 87 0.58 -3.45 -6.67
C GLN A 87 1.55 -3.41 -5.47
N MET A 88 2.05 -2.22 -5.12
CA MET A 88 2.90 -2.06 -3.94
C MET A 88 2.09 -2.17 -2.65
N CYS A 89 0.87 -1.63 -2.61
CA CYS A 89 -0.02 -1.79 -1.46
C CYS A 89 -0.28 -3.28 -1.16
N ASP A 90 -0.58 -4.10 -2.17
CA ASP A 90 -0.80 -5.54 -1.97
C ASP A 90 0.45 -6.25 -1.41
N ARG A 91 1.66 -5.81 -1.77
CA ARG A 91 2.91 -6.35 -1.20
C ARG A 91 3.13 -5.88 0.23
N VAL A 92 2.80 -4.62 0.53
CA VAL A 92 2.90 -4.08 1.89
C VAL A 92 1.92 -4.77 2.81
N GLU A 93 0.70 -5.08 2.36
CA GLU A 93 -0.26 -5.90 3.11
C GLU A 93 0.35 -7.25 3.49
N ALA A 94 0.93 -7.98 2.53
CA ALA A 94 1.57 -9.28 2.82
C ALA A 94 2.75 -9.18 3.81
N ILE A 95 3.57 -8.13 3.70
CA ILE A 95 4.68 -7.88 4.64
C ILE A 95 4.14 -7.56 6.04
N ASN A 96 3.09 -6.75 6.13
CA ASN A 96 2.46 -6.40 7.39
C ASN A 96 1.83 -7.63 8.05
N GLU A 97 1.15 -8.49 7.30
CA GLU A 97 0.60 -9.76 7.81
C GLU A 97 1.70 -10.65 8.39
N ALA A 98 2.83 -10.81 7.68
CA ALA A 98 3.97 -11.57 8.19
C ALA A 98 4.54 -10.96 9.48
N SER A 99 4.71 -9.63 9.51
CA SER A 99 5.19 -8.92 10.69
C SER A 99 4.24 -9.07 11.90
N MET A 100 2.92 -9.06 11.68
CA MET A 100 1.93 -9.27 12.74
C MET A 100 2.03 -10.69 13.32
N VAL A 101 2.27 -11.72 12.50
CA VAL A 101 2.49 -13.09 12.97
C VAL A 101 3.79 -13.19 13.78
N GLU A 102 4.87 -12.56 13.32
CA GLU A 102 6.13 -12.51 14.07
C GLU A 102 5.95 -11.80 15.43
N ASN A 103 5.16 -10.72 15.48
CA ASN A 103 4.84 -10.01 16.71
C ASN A 103 4.07 -10.90 17.68
N GLN A 104 3.07 -11.66 17.21
CA GLN A 104 2.34 -12.64 18.04
C GLN A 104 3.30 -13.65 18.68
N GLN A 105 4.21 -14.23 17.89
CA GLN A 105 5.20 -15.20 18.37
C GLN A 105 6.20 -14.57 19.35
N TYR A 106 6.60 -13.32 19.12
CA TYR A 106 7.47 -12.59 20.04
C TYR A 106 6.81 -12.38 21.40
N VAL A 107 5.57 -11.87 21.42
CA VAL A 107 4.86 -11.57 22.67
C VAL A 107 4.61 -12.85 23.47
N ARG A 108 4.19 -13.94 22.81
CA ARG A 108 4.02 -15.25 23.47
C ARG A 108 5.31 -15.71 24.13
N ARG A 109 6.43 -15.67 23.41
CA ARG A 109 7.75 -16.04 23.98
C ARG A 109 8.11 -15.20 25.20
N VAL A 110 7.84 -13.90 25.17
CA VAL A 110 8.10 -13.02 26.31
C VAL A 110 7.25 -13.42 27.52
N ASN A 111 5.96 -13.69 27.34
CA ASN A 111 5.07 -14.09 28.44
C ASN A 111 5.43 -15.47 28.99
N THR A 112 5.80 -16.43 28.14
CA THR A 112 6.32 -17.74 28.59
C THR A 112 7.57 -17.58 29.44
N LEU A 113 8.51 -16.72 29.04
CA LEU A 113 9.75 -16.46 29.80
C LEU A 113 9.49 -15.77 31.15
N ARG A 114 8.39 -15.02 31.28
CA ARG A 114 7.96 -14.39 32.55
C ARG A 114 7.21 -15.35 33.48
N GLY A 115 6.81 -16.53 32.99
CA GLY A 115 5.96 -17.46 33.73
C GLY A 115 4.47 -17.08 33.74
N GLU A 116 4.05 -16.14 32.88
CA GLU A 116 2.66 -15.69 32.73
C GLU A 116 1.84 -16.60 31.79
N GLY A 117 2.49 -17.59 31.17
CA GLY A 117 1.86 -18.56 30.27
C GLY A 117 1.74 -18.05 28.83
N ASP A 118 0.74 -18.58 28.11
CA ASP A 118 0.49 -18.28 26.68
C ASP A 118 -0.57 -17.20 26.47
N ALA A 119 -1.23 -16.73 27.53
CA ALA A 119 -2.23 -15.68 27.43
C ALA A 119 -1.55 -14.33 27.14
N VAL A 120 -2.17 -13.53 26.27
CA VAL A 120 -1.71 -12.19 25.90
C VAL A 120 -2.88 -11.24 26.05
N ASP A 121 -2.69 -10.18 26.84
CA ASP A 121 -3.66 -9.11 26.96
C ASP A 121 -3.62 -8.24 25.71
N LEU A 122 -4.80 -7.93 25.17
CA LEU A 122 -4.95 -7.17 23.93
C LEU A 122 -5.85 -5.96 24.13
N GLU A 123 -5.46 -4.85 23.53
CA GLU A 123 -6.23 -3.62 23.44
C GLU A 123 -6.61 -3.37 21.99
N THR A 124 -7.79 -2.79 21.76
CA THR A 124 -8.25 -2.43 20.42
C THR A 124 -9.08 -1.17 20.49
N ASP A 125 -8.99 -0.35 19.44
CA ASP A 125 -9.83 0.83 19.27
C ASP A 125 -10.12 1.03 17.78
N THR A 126 -11.40 1.06 17.42
CA THR A 126 -11.80 1.13 16.01
C THR A 126 -11.94 2.58 15.57
N SER A 127 -11.17 2.95 14.56
CA SER A 127 -11.17 4.29 13.99
C SER A 127 -11.84 4.32 12.62
N TYR A 128 -12.51 5.44 12.33
CA TYR A 128 -13.19 5.70 11.06
C TYR A 128 -12.46 6.73 10.22
N ASN A 129 -12.53 6.60 8.89
CA ASN A 129 -11.89 7.55 7.98
C ASN A 129 -12.55 8.93 7.95
N ASN A 130 -13.84 9.01 8.26
CA ASN A 130 -14.58 10.25 8.49
C ASN A 130 -15.59 10.05 9.62
N ARG A 131 -16.05 11.17 10.20
CA ARG A 131 -16.98 11.17 11.33
C ARG A 131 -18.26 10.40 10.98
N PRO A 132 -18.71 9.47 11.85
CA PRO A 132 -20.07 8.92 11.75
C PRO A 132 -21.09 10.04 11.94
N GLN A 133 -21.92 10.30 10.92
CA GLN A 133 -22.95 11.34 10.93
C GLN A 133 -24.24 10.81 10.28
N ALA A 134 -25.37 11.37 10.67
CA ALA A 134 -26.66 11.06 10.06
C ALA A 134 -26.76 11.74 8.68
N GLY A 135 -27.09 10.97 7.64
CA GLY A 135 -27.19 11.46 6.26
C GLY A 135 -25.85 11.49 5.51
N PHE A 136 -25.87 10.99 4.26
CA PHE A 136 -24.77 10.84 3.29
C PHE A 136 -23.49 10.14 3.79
N GLU A 137 -23.13 9.02 3.11
CA GLU A 137 -21.87 8.24 3.17
C GLU A 137 -20.91 8.51 4.35
N ALA A 138 -21.41 8.44 5.58
CA ALA A 138 -20.61 8.58 6.77
C ALA A 138 -19.89 7.26 7.08
N ALA A 139 -18.64 7.37 7.53
CA ALA A 139 -17.75 6.27 7.86
C ALA A 139 -17.65 5.24 6.72
N THR A 140 -17.10 5.62 5.57
CA THR A 140 -16.99 4.68 4.43
C THR A 140 -15.96 3.58 4.66
N GLN A 141 -15.01 3.81 5.58
CA GLN A 141 -13.97 2.86 5.96
C GLN A 141 -13.74 2.91 7.46
N SER A 142 -13.40 1.76 8.05
CA SER A 142 -12.90 1.67 9.42
C SER A 142 -11.72 0.72 9.50
N PHE A 143 -10.87 0.92 10.50
CA PHE A 143 -9.75 0.05 10.81
C PHE A 143 -9.72 -0.21 12.31
N SER A 144 -9.45 -1.46 12.67
CA SER A 144 -9.49 -1.96 14.05
C SER A 144 -8.19 -2.72 14.32
N PRO A 145 -7.13 -2.04 14.80
CA PRO A 145 -5.90 -2.68 15.23
C PRO A 145 -6.09 -3.36 16.58
N MET A 146 -5.58 -4.57 16.74
CA MET A 146 -5.32 -5.18 18.03
C MET A 146 -3.85 -5.02 18.38
N MET A 147 -3.59 -4.42 19.53
CA MET A 147 -2.25 -4.20 20.07
C MET A 147 -2.07 -5.03 21.33
N GLU A 148 -0.87 -5.57 21.53
CA GLU A 148 -0.52 -6.25 22.78
C GLU A 148 -0.35 -5.25 23.92
N ALA A 149 -0.81 -5.63 25.11
CA ALA A 149 -0.72 -4.83 26.32
C ALA A 149 0.39 -5.30 27.28
N SER A 150 0.90 -6.52 27.11
CA SER A 150 1.82 -7.21 28.03
C SER A 150 3.26 -6.68 28.00
N THR A 151 3.70 -6.05 26.92
CA THR A 151 5.06 -5.53 26.72
C THR A 151 5.07 -4.01 26.55
N PRO A 152 6.20 -3.33 26.88
CA PRO A 152 6.30 -1.89 26.70
C PRO A 152 6.35 -1.46 25.22
N ARG A 153 6.44 -2.40 24.27
CA ARG A 153 6.54 -2.09 22.83
C ARG A 153 5.18 -1.83 22.18
N LYS A 154 4.08 -2.30 22.78
CA LYS A 154 2.71 -2.14 22.27
C LYS A 154 2.60 -2.51 20.79
N LEU A 155 3.10 -3.70 20.46
CA LEU A 155 3.14 -4.20 19.09
C LEU A 155 1.74 -4.48 18.54
N VAL A 156 1.53 -4.17 17.26
CA VAL A 156 0.32 -4.57 16.54
C VAL A 156 0.41 -6.06 16.22
N VAL A 157 -0.56 -6.83 16.72
CA VAL A 157 -0.64 -8.28 16.52
C VAL A 157 -1.70 -8.69 15.49
N SER A 158 -2.69 -7.83 15.24
CA SER A 158 -3.71 -8.05 14.22
C SER A 158 -4.29 -6.72 13.78
N LEU A 159 -4.74 -6.64 12.53
CA LEU A 159 -5.39 -5.46 11.99
C LEU A 159 -6.44 -5.90 10.98
N GLN A 160 -7.68 -5.50 11.20
CA GLN A 160 -8.77 -5.73 10.26
C GLN A 160 -9.36 -4.39 9.81
N THR A 161 -9.75 -4.34 8.54
CA THR A 161 -10.33 -3.14 7.93
C THR A 161 -11.70 -3.43 7.35
N ALA A 162 -12.64 -2.50 7.51
CA ALA A 162 -13.91 -2.48 6.83
C ALA A 162 -13.88 -1.42 5.72
N ASN A 163 -14.45 -1.74 4.56
CA ASN A 163 -14.54 -0.81 3.45
C ASN A 163 -15.85 -1.01 2.69
N LYS A 164 -16.59 0.09 2.49
CA LYS A 164 -17.81 0.15 1.67
C LYS A 164 -17.54 0.51 0.21
N LEU A 165 -16.38 1.10 -0.07
CA LEU A 165 -16.02 1.56 -1.41
C LEU A 165 -15.73 0.36 -2.31
N CYS A 166 -16.35 0.37 -3.49
CA CYS A 166 -16.11 -0.62 -4.52
C CYS A 166 -15.16 -0.07 -5.59
N CYS A 167 -14.29 -0.93 -6.13
CA CYS A 167 -13.44 -0.57 -7.28
C CYS A 167 -14.24 -0.33 -8.57
N LYS A 168 -15.52 -0.71 -8.62
CA LYS A 168 -16.43 -0.48 -9.75
C LYS A 168 -17.72 0.20 -9.26
N ARG A 169 -18.19 1.19 -10.02
CA ARG A 169 -19.44 1.93 -9.74
C ARG A 169 -20.70 1.03 -9.81
N LYS A 170 -20.65 -0.05 -10.60
CA LYS A 170 -21.67 -1.10 -10.72
C LYS A 170 -20.97 -2.45 -10.64
N CYS A 171 -20.86 -3.01 -9.45
CA CYS A 171 -20.30 -4.33 -9.23
C CYS A 171 -21.42 -5.22 -8.70
N GLU A 172 -21.95 -6.10 -9.54
CA GLU A 172 -23.04 -7.02 -9.18
C GLU A 172 -22.52 -8.20 -8.35
N ASN A 173 -21.25 -8.58 -8.55
CA ASN A 173 -20.57 -9.62 -7.79
C ASN A 173 -19.30 -9.06 -7.13
N HIS A 174 -19.23 -9.10 -5.80
CA HIS A 174 -18.13 -8.56 -5.00
C HIS A 174 -16.99 -9.55 -4.73
N THR A 175 -16.94 -10.70 -5.43
CA THR A 175 -15.95 -11.77 -5.22
C THR A 175 -14.48 -11.32 -5.33
N ASN A 176 -14.17 -10.34 -6.17
CA ASN A 176 -12.81 -9.79 -6.35
C ASN A 176 -12.66 -8.35 -5.84
N CYS A 177 -13.56 -7.87 -5.00
CA CYS A 177 -13.53 -6.52 -4.47
C CYS A 177 -13.19 -6.54 -2.97
N LYS A 178 -12.27 -5.67 -2.52
CA LYS A 178 -12.02 -5.42 -1.08
C LYS A 178 -13.18 -4.66 -0.39
N LYS A 179 -14.41 -4.87 -0.86
CA LYS A 179 -15.63 -4.32 -0.26
C LYS A 179 -16.14 -5.37 0.72
N TYR A 180 -16.04 -5.06 2.00
CA TYR A 180 -16.43 -5.96 3.09
C TYR A 180 -17.80 -5.63 3.67
N TYR A 181 -18.37 -4.49 3.29
CA TYR A 181 -19.66 -3.98 3.79
C TYR A 181 -20.50 -3.47 2.62
N TYR A 182 -21.78 -3.79 2.61
CA TYR A 182 -22.73 -3.21 1.67
C TYR A 182 -23.01 -1.74 2.01
N THR A 183 -23.55 -1.00 1.04
CA THR A 183 -23.85 0.43 1.23
C THR A 183 -24.89 0.62 2.32
N GLU A 184 -25.86 -0.30 2.39
CA GLU A 184 -26.93 -0.38 3.37
C GLU A 184 -26.48 -0.85 4.76
N ASP A 185 -25.35 -1.56 4.86
CA ASP A 185 -24.84 -2.00 6.16
C ASP A 185 -24.35 -0.80 6.97
N SER A 186 -24.79 -0.64 8.22
CA SER A 186 -24.17 0.35 9.08
C SER A 186 -22.76 -0.11 9.49
N ILE A 187 -21.76 0.71 9.14
CA ILE A 187 -20.38 0.51 9.58
C ILE A 187 -20.20 0.87 11.07
N SER A 188 -21.18 1.51 11.71
CA SER A 188 -21.14 1.79 13.15
C SER A 188 -21.09 0.50 13.97
N SER A 189 -21.57 -0.61 13.40
CA SER A 189 -21.47 -1.97 13.97
C SER A 189 -20.18 -2.70 13.59
N SER A 190 -19.25 -2.06 12.87
CA SER A 190 -18.05 -2.74 12.35
C SER A 190 -17.09 -3.17 13.45
N GLU A 191 -17.01 -2.44 14.55
CA GLU A 191 -16.11 -2.75 15.66
C GLU A 191 -16.26 -4.19 16.15
N ALA A 192 -17.45 -4.60 16.57
CA ALA A 192 -17.68 -5.97 17.05
C ALA A 192 -17.38 -7.04 15.99
N LYS A 193 -17.64 -6.75 14.72
CA LYS A 193 -17.36 -7.67 13.60
C LYS A 193 -15.86 -7.77 13.31
N LEU A 194 -15.15 -6.64 13.34
CA LEU A 194 -13.71 -6.57 13.13
C LEU A 194 -12.94 -7.18 14.31
N LEU A 195 -13.41 -6.97 15.54
CA LEU A 195 -12.90 -7.62 16.74
C LEU A 195 -12.92 -9.14 16.59
N ARG A 196 -14.07 -9.73 16.23
CA ARG A 196 -14.18 -11.19 16.02
C ARG A 196 -13.21 -11.68 14.96
N LYS A 197 -13.13 -10.99 13.81
CA LYS A 197 -12.18 -11.34 12.74
C LYS A 197 -10.72 -11.22 13.18
N ASN A 198 -10.38 -10.21 13.97
CA ASN A 198 -9.03 -10.06 14.52
C ASN A 198 -8.69 -11.23 15.45
N LEU A 199 -9.62 -11.63 16.32
CA LEU A 199 -9.46 -12.79 17.21
C LEU A 199 -9.32 -14.09 16.42
N ASP A 200 -10.16 -14.29 15.39
CA ASP A 200 -10.08 -15.45 14.50
C ASP A 200 -8.71 -15.51 13.79
N PHE A 201 -8.19 -14.37 13.32
CA PHE A 201 -6.87 -14.29 12.70
C PHE A 201 -5.74 -14.72 13.67
N ILE A 202 -5.81 -14.24 14.91
CA ILE A 202 -4.84 -14.60 15.96
C ILE A 202 -4.94 -16.12 16.26
N GLN A 203 -6.15 -16.66 16.42
CA GLN A 203 -6.34 -18.07 16.74
C GLN A 203 -5.92 -19.02 15.60
N THR A 204 -6.18 -18.66 14.34
CA THR A 204 -5.91 -19.51 13.18
C THR A 204 -4.46 -19.50 12.69
N LYS A 205 -3.70 -18.43 12.97
CA LYS A 205 -2.29 -18.32 12.56
C LYS A 205 -1.30 -18.79 13.62
N ILE A 206 -1.78 -19.11 14.81
CA ILE A 206 -1.00 -19.59 15.96
C ILE A 206 -1.07 -21.12 16.13
N SER A 207 -2.00 -21.80 15.44
CA SER A 207 -2.04 -23.27 15.32
C SER A 207 -1.02 -23.79 14.32
#